data_AF-A0A1F1UV86-F1
#
_entry.id   AF-A0A1F1UV86-F1
#
_cell.length_a   1.000
_cell.length_b   1.000
_cell.length_c   1.000
_cell.angle_alpha   90.00
_cell.angle_beta   90.00
_cell.angle_gamma   90.00
#
_symmetry.space_group_name_H-M   'P 1'
#
loop_
_entity.id
_entity.type
_entity.pdbx_description
1 polymer ?
#
loop_
_entity_poly.entity_id
_entity_poly.type
_entity_poly.pdbx_seq_one_letter_code
_entity_poly.pdbx_strand_id
1 'polypeptide(L)'
;MKKVFSVLGIVLLFTLFITVIVDENKLKCLPGGTGQGVVNADGLARPLDKQFPKGSPFGMRDGRMHNGLDFAAPLGTPIYAFADGKVIAAQDSGVIGFGGWVVLLHSIEGVEYSTVYGHMFPGQVHVSVGQTVSAGQQIAEVGTAGESSGPHLHFEIHKGNRLQNGWAGVEDPGPWIDAIDAGASDVEQAPRGSNHTPAPSTSTTAPKASATDSDGVPATVGKFNATQTLRARQIIDAGQQRGASDKVILAALSAGIVESELLMLASQAVPESMEYEHDALTPGDYDSVGLFQTRVSLHAPKYGGIEGLMKVENQTKFFYDGAALLNTESMEPGLIAADVENPAEEYRHRYAGVMDQAIELYAALENVSAGALGAIAGGNPCGPTGDYDGDGNGIVAAAREQFGMPYVWGGGDQNGPTGGLGGGEPGFDCSGLVLYAVARATGGKLVLGHNTVAQANDPRVKVVDWEDRQPGDLLYFGPDGAQGHASVYSGEKDGKPMQIEAQTFGVPIGEYPVRLNEQVHVRRVVFDTDAQSAKDDTKQEKEKEKKDAKHP
;
A
#
# COMPACT_ATOMS: atom_id res chain seq x y z
N MET A 1 5.78 -17.78 -69.46
CA MET A 1 6.31 -17.03 -70.64
C MET A 1 5.86 -15.58 -70.53
N LYS A 2 6.75 -14.60 -70.83
CA LYS A 2 6.55 -13.22 -71.37
C LYS A 2 5.37 -12.36 -70.86
N LYS A 3 5.41 -11.01 -70.78
CA LYS A 3 6.45 -9.94 -70.67
C LYS A 3 5.64 -8.68 -70.25
N VAL A 4 5.93 -8.01 -69.12
CA VAL A 4 6.69 -6.73 -68.94
C VAL A 4 6.22 -5.47 -69.72
N PHE A 5 6.22 -4.32 -69.02
CA PHE A 5 6.13 -2.89 -69.47
C PHE A 5 4.71 -2.38 -69.79
N SER A 6 4.29 -1.11 -69.54
CA SER A 6 4.85 0.11 -68.92
C SER A 6 3.67 1.12 -68.65
N VAL A 7 3.74 2.32 -68.04
CA VAL A 7 4.83 3.25 -67.66
C VAL A 7 4.48 4.12 -66.41
N LEU A 8 5.33 5.12 -66.09
CA LEU A 8 5.33 6.13 -65.01
C LEU A 8 4.10 7.04 -64.81
N GLY A 9 3.96 7.49 -63.54
CA GLY A 9 3.47 8.82 -63.15
C GLY A 9 3.97 9.20 -61.74
N ILE A 10 5.11 9.91 -61.64
CA ILE A 10 5.79 10.25 -60.36
C ILE A 10 5.71 11.77 -60.09
N VAL A 11 5.08 12.16 -58.97
CA VAL A 11 5.41 13.33 -58.11
C VAL A 11 4.91 12.96 -56.70
N LEU A 12 5.69 12.41 -55.77
CA LEU A 12 6.80 13.00 -54.99
C LEU A 12 6.35 14.06 -53.96
N LEU A 13 5.89 13.58 -52.79
CA LEU A 13 6.10 14.24 -51.50
C LEU A 13 6.51 13.18 -50.47
N PHE A 14 7.64 13.37 -49.79
CA PHE A 14 8.16 12.46 -48.77
C PHE A 14 7.58 12.80 -47.40
N THR A 15 6.94 11.83 -46.75
CA THR A 15 6.98 11.66 -45.29
C THR A 15 7.02 10.16 -44.96
N LEU A 16 7.78 9.81 -43.94
CA LEU A 16 8.27 8.45 -43.70
C LEU A 16 7.24 7.58 -42.98
N PHE A 17 7.11 6.32 -43.39
CA PHE A 17 6.33 5.30 -42.68
C PHE A 17 6.92 5.02 -41.29
N ILE A 18 6.14 5.21 -40.22
CA ILE A 18 5.97 4.23 -39.15
C ILE A 18 4.50 4.24 -38.73
N THR A 19 3.72 3.28 -39.23
CA THR A 19 2.49 2.85 -38.56
C THR A 19 2.89 2.12 -37.29
N VAL A 20 2.67 2.74 -36.12
CA VAL A 20 2.74 2.03 -34.84
C VAL A 20 1.52 1.11 -34.75
N ILE A 21 1.68 -0.11 -35.26
CA ILE A 21 0.88 -1.23 -34.79
C ILE A 21 1.37 -1.48 -33.36
N VAL A 22 0.55 -1.14 -32.37
CA VAL A 22 0.76 -1.61 -31.01
C VAL A 22 0.44 -3.11 -31.02
N ASP A 23 1.49 -3.93 -30.95
CA ASP A 23 1.36 -5.38 -30.81
C ASP A 23 0.98 -5.70 -29.36
N GLU A 24 -0.31 -5.93 -29.11
CA GLU A 24 -0.86 -6.28 -27.80
C GLU A 24 -0.40 -7.66 -27.26
N ASN A 25 0.51 -8.38 -27.95
CA ASN A 25 1.03 -9.68 -27.51
C ASN A 25 2.42 -9.65 -26.84
N LYS A 26 2.81 -8.55 -26.18
CA LYS A 26 4.07 -8.48 -25.39
C LYS A 26 3.98 -7.95 -23.96
N LEU A 27 2.84 -8.08 -23.29
CA LEU A 27 2.84 -8.41 -21.85
C LEU A 27 2.30 -9.83 -21.65
N LYS A 28 3.15 -10.83 -21.94
CA LYS A 28 2.90 -12.18 -21.41
C LYS A 28 3.04 -12.11 -19.90
N CYS A 29 2.01 -12.54 -19.20
CA CYS A 29 2.04 -12.77 -17.76
C CYS A 29 3.31 -13.58 -17.43
N LEU A 30 4.15 -13.05 -16.53
CA LEU A 30 5.10 -13.91 -15.84
C LEU A 30 4.26 -14.89 -15.01
N PRO A 31 4.48 -16.21 -15.13
CA PRO A 31 3.76 -17.15 -14.29
C PRO A 31 4.16 -16.92 -12.83
N GLY A 32 3.18 -16.86 -11.94
CA GLY A 32 3.39 -17.05 -10.50
C GLY A 32 3.90 -18.48 -10.28
N GLY A 33 5.21 -18.65 -10.43
CA GLY A 33 5.86 -19.94 -10.35
C GLY A 33 6.20 -20.26 -8.90
N THR A 34 5.68 -21.39 -8.40
CA THR A 34 6.20 -22.06 -7.20
C THR A 34 7.58 -22.68 -7.50
N GLY A 35 8.54 -21.82 -7.86
CA GLY A 35 9.88 -22.22 -8.28
C GLY A 35 10.79 -22.40 -7.07
N GLN A 36 11.54 -23.50 -7.06
CA GLN A 36 12.75 -23.57 -6.24
C GLN A 36 13.87 -22.81 -6.98
N GLY A 37 14.63 -22.00 -6.24
CA GLY A 37 15.84 -21.36 -6.75
C GLY A 37 16.88 -22.40 -7.21
N VAL A 38 17.71 -22.02 -8.17
CA VAL A 38 18.73 -22.92 -8.73
C VAL A 38 19.88 -23.09 -7.73
N VAL A 39 20.10 -24.35 -7.32
CA VAL A 39 21.20 -24.77 -6.43
C VAL A 39 22.37 -25.27 -7.30
N ASN A 40 23.59 -24.86 -6.97
CA ASN A 40 24.82 -25.31 -7.64
C ASN A 40 25.33 -26.66 -7.08
N ALA A 41 26.43 -27.18 -7.63
CA ALA A 41 27.02 -28.45 -7.19
C ALA A 41 27.52 -28.46 -5.74
N ASP A 42 27.78 -27.29 -5.15
CA ASP A 42 28.27 -27.11 -3.78
C ASP A 42 27.13 -26.99 -2.75
N GLY A 43 25.86 -27.09 -3.20
CA GLY A 43 24.68 -26.93 -2.34
C GLY A 43 24.32 -25.46 -2.05
N LEU A 44 24.83 -24.51 -2.85
CA LEU A 44 24.57 -23.08 -2.70
C LEU A 44 23.62 -22.57 -3.78
N ALA A 45 22.70 -21.68 -3.41
CA ALA A 45 21.75 -21.03 -4.31
C ALA A 45 21.93 -19.52 -4.33
N ARG A 46 21.69 -18.89 -5.48
CA ARG A 46 21.63 -17.44 -5.58
C ARG A 46 20.35 -16.96 -4.86
N PRO A 47 20.42 -15.94 -3.99
CA PRO A 47 19.28 -15.53 -3.17
C PRO A 47 18.17 -14.80 -3.95
N LEU A 48 18.44 -14.40 -5.19
CA LEU A 48 17.47 -14.00 -6.22
C LEU A 48 17.80 -14.70 -7.54
N ASP A 49 16.85 -14.72 -8.49
CA ASP A 49 17.10 -15.21 -9.85
C ASP A 49 18.26 -14.44 -10.53
N LYS A 50 19.04 -15.14 -11.37
CA LYS A 50 20.22 -14.59 -12.06
C LYS A 50 19.89 -13.46 -13.04
N GLN A 51 18.64 -13.32 -13.48
CA GLN A 51 18.19 -12.17 -14.27
C GLN A 51 18.30 -10.83 -13.52
N PHE A 52 18.30 -10.84 -12.18
CA PHE A 52 18.40 -9.64 -11.36
C PHE A 52 19.86 -9.27 -11.09
N PRO A 53 20.30 -8.05 -11.48
CA PRO A 53 21.70 -7.65 -11.39
C PRO A 53 22.12 -7.42 -9.94
N LYS A 54 23.42 -7.60 -9.68
CA LYS A 54 24.06 -7.00 -8.50
C LYS A 54 23.93 -5.49 -8.66
N GLY A 55 23.31 -4.83 -7.70
CA GLY A 55 23.18 -3.39 -7.62
C GLY A 55 24.39 -2.80 -6.91
N SER A 56 24.24 -2.48 -5.63
CA SER A 56 25.25 -1.73 -4.88
C SER A 56 26.13 -2.69 -4.04
N PRO A 57 27.48 -2.61 -4.16
CA PRO A 57 28.40 -3.61 -3.62
C PRO A 57 28.77 -3.41 -2.14
N PHE A 58 29.30 -4.46 -1.52
CA PHE A 58 29.91 -4.43 -0.19
C PHE A 58 31.06 -3.40 -0.10
N GLY A 59 31.23 -2.76 1.05
CA GLY A 59 32.35 -1.85 1.32
C GLY A 59 31.94 -0.42 1.72
N MET A 60 32.94 0.46 1.81
CA MET A 60 32.75 1.83 2.30
C MET A 60 32.10 2.75 1.25
N ARG A 61 31.02 3.43 1.63
CA ARG A 61 30.25 4.40 0.83
C ARG A 61 30.05 5.67 1.67
N ASP A 62 30.46 6.85 1.19
CA ASP A 62 30.27 8.16 1.85
C ASP A 62 30.62 8.19 3.36
N GLY A 63 31.67 7.46 3.76
CA GLY A 63 32.14 7.37 5.14
C GLY A 63 31.40 6.36 6.03
N ARG A 64 30.42 5.63 5.50
CA ARG A 64 29.70 4.53 6.17
C ARG A 64 30.05 3.18 5.53
N MET A 65 30.05 2.11 6.32
CA MET A 65 30.29 0.76 5.81
C MET A 65 28.98 0.12 5.34
N HIS A 66 28.98 -0.43 4.14
CA HIS A 66 27.92 -1.30 3.66
C HIS A 66 28.28 -2.77 3.92
N ASN A 67 27.51 -3.44 4.77
CA ASN A 67 27.80 -4.78 5.28
C ASN A 67 27.25 -5.93 4.41
N GLY A 68 26.56 -5.62 3.31
CA GLY A 68 25.98 -6.60 2.41
C GLY A 68 26.22 -6.32 0.93
N LEU A 69 25.41 -6.94 0.09
CA LEU A 69 25.33 -6.78 -1.35
C LEU A 69 23.86 -6.55 -1.71
N ASP A 70 23.58 -5.45 -2.41
CA ASP A 70 22.21 -5.07 -2.77
C ASP A 70 21.89 -5.61 -4.17
N PHE A 71 20.74 -6.27 -4.35
CA PHE A 71 20.26 -6.77 -5.64
C PHE A 71 18.97 -6.05 -6.03
N ALA A 72 19.04 -5.21 -7.06
CA ALA A 72 17.86 -4.48 -7.55
C ALA A 72 16.87 -5.44 -8.23
N ALA A 73 15.65 -5.50 -7.72
CA ALA A 73 14.59 -6.38 -8.22
C ALA A 73 13.21 -5.79 -7.93
N PRO A 74 12.18 -6.10 -8.74
CA PRO A 74 10.80 -5.68 -8.48
C PRO A 74 10.28 -6.15 -7.12
N LEU A 75 9.35 -5.39 -6.54
CA LEU A 75 8.61 -5.81 -5.36
C LEU A 75 7.89 -7.15 -5.61
N GLY A 76 7.80 -8.00 -4.60
CA GLY A 76 7.22 -9.34 -4.69
C GLY A 76 8.12 -10.39 -5.37
N THR A 77 9.35 -10.04 -5.78
CA THR A 77 10.28 -11.03 -6.35
C THR A 77 10.67 -12.07 -5.29
N PRO A 78 10.52 -13.39 -5.54
CA PRO A 78 10.89 -14.42 -4.56
C PRO A 78 12.37 -14.36 -4.13
N ILE A 79 12.59 -14.37 -2.80
CA ILE A 79 13.91 -14.48 -2.16
C ILE A 79 14.13 -15.94 -1.75
N TYR A 80 15.30 -16.49 -2.07
CA TYR A 80 15.66 -17.89 -1.82
C TYR A 80 16.74 -18.03 -0.73
N ALA A 81 16.66 -19.12 0.05
CA ALA A 81 17.71 -19.50 0.99
C ALA A 81 19.03 -19.84 0.27
N PHE A 82 20.11 -19.16 0.66
CA PHE A 82 21.44 -19.31 0.07
C PHE A 82 22.04 -20.72 0.21
N ALA A 83 21.74 -21.42 1.30
CA ALA A 83 22.19 -22.78 1.58
C ALA A 83 21.22 -23.48 2.53
N ASP A 84 21.36 -24.80 2.68
CA ASP A 84 20.68 -25.57 3.74
C ASP A 84 20.98 -24.95 5.11
N GLY A 85 19.98 -24.80 5.97
CA GLY A 85 20.15 -24.10 7.24
C GLY A 85 18.94 -24.08 8.15
N LYS A 86 19.05 -23.32 9.23
CA LYS A 86 18.01 -23.11 10.23
C LYS A 86 17.72 -21.62 10.40
N VAL A 87 16.45 -21.24 10.40
CA VAL A 87 16.00 -19.88 10.70
C VAL A 87 16.32 -19.56 12.16
N ILE A 88 17.18 -18.56 12.38
CA ILE A 88 17.55 -18.07 13.72
C ILE A 88 16.96 -16.68 14.02
N ALA A 89 16.59 -15.91 12.99
CA ALA A 89 15.69 -14.77 13.10
C ALA A 89 14.72 -14.76 11.91
N ALA A 90 13.50 -14.33 12.15
CA ALA A 90 12.49 -14.01 11.15
C ALA A 90 11.59 -12.98 11.81
N GLN A 91 11.67 -11.74 11.33
CA GLN A 91 10.82 -10.64 11.78
C GLN A 91 10.29 -9.95 10.54
N ASP A 92 8.97 -9.88 10.45
CA ASP A 92 8.24 -9.38 9.30
C ASP A 92 8.24 -7.84 9.22
N SER A 93 8.61 -7.16 10.32
CA SER A 93 8.77 -5.71 10.39
C SER A 93 9.63 -5.27 11.60
N GLY A 94 9.86 -3.95 11.72
CA GLY A 94 10.37 -3.32 12.94
C GLY A 94 11.88 -3.44 13.20
N VAL A 95 12.64 -4.06 12.30
CA VAL A 95 14.10 -4.19 12.47
C VAL A 95 14.81 -2.94 11.96
N ILE A 96 15.50 -2.24 12.86
CA ILE A 96 16.24 -1.00 12.55
C ILE A 96 17.24 -1.27 11.42
N GLY A 97 17.24 -0.43 10.39
CA GLY A 97 18.02 -0.61 9.16
C GLY A 97 17.33 -1.51 8.12
N PHE A 98 16.74 -2.64 8.52
CA PHE A 98 16.30 -3.70 7.60
C PHE A 98 14.80 -3.73 7.29
N GLY A 99 13.93 -3.18 8.14
CA GLY A 99 12.48 -3.35 8.02
C GLY A 99 12.05 -4.77 8.44
N GLY A 100 11.56 -5.58 7.51
CA GLY A 100 11.47 -7.03 7.67
C GLY A 100 12.79 -7.71 7.29
N TRP A 101 13.15 -8.78 7.98
CA TRP A 101 14.37 -9.55 7.73
C TRP A 101 14.22 -11.05 8.04
N VAL A 102 15.13 -11.84 7.47
CA VAL A 102 15.36 -13.26 7.83
C VAL A 102 16.85 -13.44 8.09
N VAL A 103 17.19 -14.23 9.10
CA VAL A 103 18.56 -14.66 9.36
C VAL A 103 18.60 -16.19 9.43
N LEU A 104 19.38 -16.79 8.54
CA LEU A 104 19.60 -18.23 8.48
C LEU A 104 20.97 -18.57 9.04
N LEU A 105 21.08 -19.69 9.77
CA LEU A 105 22.33 -20.28 10.23
C LEU A 105 22.62 -21.55 9.43
N HIS A 106 23.84 -21.67 8.90
CA HIS A 106 24.29 -22.71 7.98
C HIS A 106 25.55 -23.40 8.52
N SER A 107 25.80 -24.61 8.02
CA SER A 107 27.11 -25.27 8.12
C SER A 107 27.62 -25.50 6.71
N ILE A 108 28.56 -24.67 6.27
CA ILE A 108 29.15 -24.70 4.92
C ILE A 108 30.57 -25.25 5.07
N GLU A 109 30.86 -26.38 4.44
CA GLU A 109 32.14 -27.12 4.59
C GLU A 109 32.55 -27.41 6.05
N GLY A 110 31.57 -27.52 6.95
CA GLY A 110 31.80 -27.74 8.39
C GLY A 110 32.15 -26.47 9.18
N VAL A 111 32.08 -25.29 8.56
CA VAL A 111 32.22 -23.99 9.18
C VAL A 111 30.83 -23.37 9.37
N GLU A 112 30.57 -22.80 10.55
CA GLU A 112 29.33 -22.06 10.80
C GLU A 112 29.34 -20.74 10.03
N TYR A 113 28.26 -20.47 9.30
CA TYR A 113 27.98 -19.18 8.66
C TYR A 113 26.54 -18.76 8.95
N SER A 114 26.24 -17.48 8.85
CA SER A 114 24.87 -16.99 8.78
C SER A 114 24.68 -16.02 7.62
N THR A 115 23.49 -16.05 7.02
CA THR A 115 23.09 -15.12 5.96
C THR A 115 21.92 -14.27 6.41
N VAL A 116 21.90 -13.01 5.99
CA VAL A 116 20.86 -12.03 6.30
C VAL A 116 20.17 -11.60 5.01
N TYR A 117 18.85 -11.51 5.05
CA TYR A 117 17.99 -11.04 3.96
C TYR A 117 17.15 -9.91 4.52
N GLY A 118 17.17 -8.73 3.88
CA GLY A 118 16.50 -7.53 4.40
C GLY A 118 15.61 -6.83 3.39
N HIS A 119 14.89 -5.82 3.91
CA HIS A 119 13.96 -4.92 3.22
C HIS A 119 12.60 -5.51 2.85
N MET A 120 12.24 -6.66 3.41
CA MET A 120 10.90 -7.25 3.22
C MET A 120 9.82 -6.40 3.89
N PHE A 121 8.65 -6.27 3.24
CA PHE A 121 7.46 -5.70 3.87
C PHE A 121 6.77 -6.70 4.81
N PRO A 122 5.86 -6.22 5.68
CA PRO A 122 4.94 -7.11 6.38
C PRO A 122 4.15 -8.00 5.41
N GLY A 123 3.99 -9.28 5.75
CA GLY A 123 3.38 -10.32 4.94
C GLY A 123 4.30 -10.97 3.92
N GLN A 124 5.57 -10.54 3.83
CA GLN A 124 6.54 -11.07 2.86
C GLN A 124 7.57 -12.03 3.46
N VAL A 125 7.55 -12.29 4.77
CA VAL A 125 8.42 -13.32 5.40
C VAL A 125 7.67 -14.65 5.49
N HIS A 126 8.14 -15.65 4.73
CA HIS A 126 7.45 -16.94 4.54
C HIS A 126 8.00 -18.07 5.43
N VAL A 127 8.79 -17.73 6.46
CA VAL A 127 9.46 -18.69 7.35
C VAL A 127 9.47 -18.25 8.81
N SER A 128 9.50 -19.21 9.73
CA SER A 128 9.43 -18.97 11.18
C SER A 128 10.72 -19.38 11.90
N VAL A 129 11.06 -18.68 12.99
CA VAL A 129 12.24 -19.00 13.81
C VAL A 129 12.20 -20.46 14.29
N GLY A 130 13.31 -21.18 14.07
CA GLY A 130 13.42 -22.60 14.40
C GLY A 130 13.22 -23.54 13.21
N GLN A 131 12.59 -23.09 12.13
CA GLN A 131 12.38 -23.86 10.90
C GLN A 131 13.72 -24.24 10.24
N THR A 132 13.81 -25.46 9.71
CA THR A 132 14.89 -25.86 8.79
C THR A 132 14.46 -25.53 7.36
N VAL A 133 15.38 -24.98 6.57
CA VAL A 133 15.19 -24.64 5.16
C VAL A 133 16.24 -25.29 4.30
N SER A 134 15.90 -25.60 3.06
CA SER A 134 16.85 -26.10 2.05
C SER A 134 17.37 -24.99 1.15
N ALA A 135 18.57 -25.17 0.59
CA ALA A 135 19.10 -24.29 -0.45
C ALA A 135 18.09 -24.13 -1.60
N GLY A 136 17.90 -22.91 -2.09
CA GLY A 136 16.92 -22.59 -3.13
C GLY A 136 15.45 -22.63 -2.69
N GLN A 137 15.13 -22.93 -1.42
CA GLN A 137 13.77 -22.76 -0.91
C GLN A 137 13.40 -21.27 -0.87
N GLN A 138 12.20 -20.90 -1.33
CA GLN A 138 11.70 -19.54 -1.11
C GLN A 138 11.50 -19.31 0.39
N ILE A 139 12.04 -18.20 0.90
CA ILE A 139 11.96 -17.81 2.31
C ILE A 139 11.25 -16.47 2.52
N ALA A 140 11.20 -15.63 1.49
CA ALA A 140 10.58 -14.32 1.54
C ALA A 140 10.32 -13.76 0.13
N GLU A 141 9.96 -12.47 0.05
CA GLU A 141 9.86 -11.68 -1.18
C GLU A 141 10.53 -10.32 -1.05
N VAL A 142 11.00 -9.75 -2.16
CA VAL A 142 11.62 -8.42 -2.21
C VAL A 142 10.60 -7.34 -1.85
N GLY A 143 11.00 -6.48 -0.91
CA GLY A 143 10.29 -5.26 -0.52
C GLY A 143 11.17 -4.01 -0.69
N THR A 144 10.86 -2.96 0.07
CA THR A 144 11.75 -1.81 0.29
C THR A 144 11.57 -1.21 1.69
N ALA A 145 11.32 -2.05 2.71
CA ALA A 145 11.14 -1.62 4.09
C ALA A 145 12.48 -1.24 4.77
N GLY A 146 12.45 -0.47 5.86
CA GLY A 146 13.66 -0.07 6.60
C GLY A 146 14.44 1.06 5.92
N GLU A 147 15.77 1.07 6.05
CA GLU A 147 16.67 2.09 5.47
C GLU A 147 16.98 1.77 3.99
N SER A 148 15.94 1.60 3.18
CA SER A 148 16.04 1.30 1.75
C SER A 148 15.74 2.53 0.88
N SER A 149 16.47 2.70 -0.22
CA SER A 149 16.27 3.78 -1.21
C SER A 149 15.47 3.36 -2.45
N GLY A 150 15.02 2.10 -2.51
CA GLY A 150 14.17 1.56 -3.58
C GLY A 150 14.13 0.03 -3.57
N PRO A 151 13.29 -0.63 -4.40
CA PRO A 151 13.10 -2.08 -4.41
C PRO A 151 14.40 -2.88 -4.63
N HIS A 152 14.85 -3.59 -3.59
CA HIS A 152 16.00 -4.48 -3.65
C HIS A 152 16.00 -5.52 -2.52
N LEU A 153 16.67 -6.65 -2.75
CA LEU A 153 17.15 -7.50 -1.66
C LEU A 153 18.47 -6.92 -1.14
N HIS A 154 18.56 -6.65 0.16
CA HIS A 154 19.83 -6.50 0.83
C HIS A 154 20.27 -7.85 1.40
N PHE A 155 21.46 -8.33 1.00
CA PHE A 155 21.97 -9.65 1.37
C PHE A 155 23.33 -9.56 2.07
N GLU A 156 23.45 -10.10 3.29
CA GLU A 156 24.73 -10.19 4.01
C GLU A 156 25.16 -11.65 4.23
N ILE A 157 26.48 -11.87 4.32
CA ILE A 157 27.05 -13.15 4.77
C ILE A 157 28.04 -12.90 5.91
N HIS A 158 27.93 -13.71 6.96
CA HIS A 158 28.72 -13.60 8.18
C HIS A 158 29.28 -14.95 8.58
N LYS A 159 30.56 -14.99 8.95
CA LYS A 159 31.20 -16.16 9.54
C LYS A 159 30.76 -16.30 11.01
N GLY A 160 30.16 -17.44 11.35
CA GLY A 160 29.50 -17.68 12.63
C GLY A 160 28.13 -17.00 12.75
N ASN A 161 27.55 -17.05 13.95
CA ASN A 161 26.20 -16.56 14.25
C ASN A 161 26.08 -15.03 14.38
N ARG A 162 25.47 -14.38 13.38
CA ARG A 162 25.16 -12.94 13.29
C ARG A 162 24.41 -12.34 14.49
N LEU A 163 23.60 -13.13 15.19
CA LEU A 163 22.82 -12.65 16.35
C LEU A 163 23.64 -12.64 17.65
N GLN A 164 24.70 -13.46 17.72
CA GLN A 164 25.60 -13.54 18.88
C GLN A 164 26.83 -12.65 18.69
N ASN A 165 27.40 -12.63 17.49
CA ASN A 165 28.66 -11.96 17.17
C ASN A 165 28.46 -10.52 16.65
N GLY A 166 27.21 -10.11 16.39
CA GLY A 166 26.91 -8.84 15.73
C GLY A 166 27.59 -8.77 14.36
N TRP A 167 28.27 -7.66 14.08
CA TRP A 167 29.00 -7.43 12.83
C TRP A 167 30.36 -8.13 12.73
N ALA A 168 30.79 -8.85 13.77
CA ALA A 168 32.07 -9.56 13.74
C ALA A 168 31.97 -10.81 12.85
N GLY A 169 32.82 -10.85 11.82
CA GLY A 169 32.82 -11.94 10.84
C GLY A 169 32.05 -11.65 9.55
N VAL A 170 31.57 -10.43 9.32
CA VAL A 170 31.00 -10.05 8.02
C VAL A 170 32.02 -10.26 6.89
N GLU A 171 31.60 -10.90 5.81
CA GLU A 171 32.40 -11.16 4.61
C GLU A 171 31.70 -10.54 3.38
N ASP A 172 32.45 -10.22 2.32
CA ASP A 172 31.89 -9.70 1.07
C ASP A 172 31.05 -10.79 0.37
N PRO A 173 29.74 -10.59 0.12
CA PRO A 173 28.92 -11.57 -0.60
C PRO A 173 29.27 -11.68 -2.09
N GLY A 174 29.91 -10.67 -2.69
CA GLY A 174 30.21 -10.60 -4.12
C GLY A 174 30.90 -11.85 -4.69
N PRO A 175 32.04 -12.28 -4.13
CA PRO A 175 32.77 -13.49 -4.56
C PRO A 175 31.97 -14.78 -4.42
N TRP A 176 31.17 -14.93 -3.36
CA TRP A 176 30.29 -16.11 -3.18
C TRP A 176 29.25 -16.19 -4.30
N ILE A 177 28.67 -15.05 -4.67
CA ILE A 177 27.68 -14.96 -5.74
C ILE A 177 28.33 -15.15 -7.12
N ASP A 178 29.57 -14.69 -7.34
CA ASP A 178 30.32 -14.98 -8.56
C ASP A 178 30.66 -16.46 -8.71
N ALA A 179 30.98 -17.16 -7.61
CA ALA A 179 31.22 -18.61 -7.63
C ALA A 179 29.95 -19.39 -8.02
N ILE A 180 28.79 -19.03 -7.46
CA ILE A 180 27.49 -19.60 -7.84
C ILE A 180 27.17 -19.31 -9.32
N ASP A 181 27.39 -18.06 -9.77
CA ASP A 181 27.15 -17.67 -11.15
C ASP A 181 28.06 -18.41 -12.15
N ALA A 182 29.30 -18.74 -11.76
CA ALA A 182 30.24 -19.52 -12.56
C ALA A 182 29.96 -21.04 -12.51
N GLY A 183 29.44 -21.56 -11.41
CA GLY A 183 29.05 -22.96 -11.25
C GLY A 183 27.68 -23.34 -11.81
N ALA A 184 26.88 -22.36 -12.26
CA ALA A 184 25.54 -22.56 -12.80
C ALA A 184 25.50 -23.04 -14.28
N SER A 185 26.65 -23.23 -14.93
CA SER A 185 26.74 -23.98 -16.19
C SER A 185 26.89 -25.47 -15.89
N ASP A 186 26.00 -26.29 -16.50
CA ASP A 186 26.03 -27.77 -16.61
C ASP A 186 24.96 -28.56 -15.83
N VAL A 187 23.71 -28.05 -15.73
CA VAL A 187 22.53 -28.92 -15.50
C VAL A 187 21.48 -28.72 -16.59
N GLU A 188 21.59 -29.53 -17.64
CA GLU A 188 20.60 -29.64 -18.72
C GLU A 188 19.29 -30.25 -18.18
N GLN A 189 18.15 -29.60 -18.44
CA GLN A 189 16.84 -30.11 -18.01
C GLN A 189 16.51 -31.43 -18.74
N ALA A 190 16.60 -32.55 -18.01
CA ALA A 190 16.15 -33.84 -18.51
C ALA A 190 14.64 -33.82 -18.85
N PRO A 191 14.23 -34.39 -20.00
CA PRO A 191 12.87 -34.25 -20.49
C PRO A 191 11.86 -35.03 -19.64
N ARG A 192 10.86 -34.34 -19.08
CA ARG A 192 9.72 -35.00 -18.42
C ARG A 192 8.83 -35.68 -19.46
N GLY A 193 8.74 -37.01 -19.37
CA GLY A 193 7.85 -37.81 -20.22
C GLY A 193 6.37 -37.48 -19.99
N SER A 194 5.62 -37.42 -21.08
CA SER A 194 4.16 -37.31 -21.07
C SER A 194 3.51 -38.58 -20.49
N ASN A 195 2.55 -38.42 -19.57
CA ASN A 195 1.30 -39.18 -19.54
C ASN A 195 0.44 -38.78 -18.33
N HIS A 196 -0.52 -37.86 -18.52
CA HIS A 196 -1.90 -38.07 -18.07
C HIS A 196 -2.87 -37.28 -18.96
N THR A 197 -3.96 -37.93 -19.34
CA THR A 197 -4.88 -37.50 -20.39
C THR A 197 -5.85 -36.42 -19.89
N PRO A 198 -6.11 -35.34 -20.66
CA PRO A 198 -7.12 -34.35 -20.30
C PRO A 198 -8.54 -34.86 -20.62
N ALA A 199 -9.50 -34.52 -19.76
CA ALA A 199 -10.94 -34.55 -20.05
C ALA A 199 -11.47 -33.10 -20.09
N PRO A 200 -12.50 -32.79 -20.90
CA PRO A 200 -12.50 -31.54 -21.65
C PRO A 200 -13.20 -30.37 -20.95
N SER A 201 -12.57 -29.18 -21.04
CA SER A 201 -13.26 -27.90 -20.87
C SER A 201 -13.97 -27.50 -22.17
N THR A 202 -15.30 -27.45 -22.15
CA THR A 202 -16.08 -26.90 -23.26
C THR A 202 -16.22 -25.39 -23.12
N SER A 203 -15.37 -24.66 -23.85
CA SER A 203 -15.55 -23.22 -24.10
C SER A 203 -16.86 -22.96 -24.85
N THR A 204 -17.70 -22.04 -24.35
CA THR A 204 -18.81 -21.45 -25.12
C THR A 204 -19.03 -19.98 -24.72
N THR A 205 -18.54 -19.07 -25.56
CA THR A 205 -19.00 -17.67 -25.80
C THR A 205 -19.61 -16.83 -24.66
N ALA A 206 -19.04 -15.64 -24.44
CA ALA A 206 -19.75 -14.51 -23.82
C ALA A 206 -21.05 -14.17 -24.60
N PRO A 207 -22.17 -13.82 -23.93
CA PRO A 207 -22.38 -12.41 -23.56
C PRO A 207 -23.23 -12.10 -22.30
N LYS A 208 -23.00 -10.91 -21.73
CA LYS A 208 -23.93 -9.96 -21.07
C LYS A 208 -25.29 -10.47 -20.49
N ALA A 209 -25.40 -10.49 -19.16
CA ALA A 209 -26.55 -10.16 -18.28
C ALA A 209 -26.47 -10.94 -16.95
N SER A 210 -26.66 -10.28 -15.81
CA SER A 210 -26.68 -10.93 -14.49
C SER A 210 -28.01 -11.65 -14.25
N ALA A 211 -27.96 -12.83 -13.61
CA ALA A 211 -29.15 -13.51 -13.13
C ALA A 211 -29.56 -12.92 -11.77
N THR A 212 -30.85 -12.67 -11.60
CA THR A 212 -31.44 -12.28 -10.32
C THR A 212 -32.13 -13.47 -9.67
N ASP A 213 -32.26 -13.46 -8.35
CA ASP A 213 -33.08 -14.43 -7.62
C ASP A 213 -34.59 -14.12 -7.75
N SER A 214 -35.43 -14.87 -7.01
CA SER A 214 -36.90 -14.72 -7.00
C SER A 214 -37.38 -13.34 -6.59
N ASP A 215 -36.56 -12.61 -5.84
CA ASP A 215 -36.87 -11.32 -5.24
C ASP A 215 -36.26 -10.16 -6.05
N GLY A 216 -35.63 -10.48 -7.18
CA GLY A 216 -35.09 -9.52 -8.14
C GLY A 216 -33.67 -9.03 -7.81
N VAL A 217 -33.01 -9.63 -6.81
CA VAL A 217 -31.71 -9.16 -6.33
C VAL A 217 -30.58 -9.83 -7.13
N PRO A 218 -29.49 -9.12 -7.50
CA PRO A 218 -28.40 -9.70 -8.28
C PRO A 218 -27.74 -10.90 -7.60
N ALA A 219 -27.46 -11.95 -8.36
CA ALA A 219 -26.65 -13.10 -7.91
C ALA A 219 -25.14 -12.81 -7.88
N THR A 220 -24.69 -11.63 -8.31
CA THR A 220 -23.30 -11.15 -8.22
C THR A 220 -23.29 -9.62 -8.20
N VAL A 221 -22.42 -9.01 -7.41
CA VAL A 221 -22.20 -7.55 -7.38
C VAL A 221 -20.71 -7.25 -7.42
N GLY A 222 -20.26 -6.34 -8.29
CA GLY A 222 -18.85 -6.01 -8.45
C GLY A 222 -17.98 -7.25 -8.71
N LYS A 223 -16.98 -7.45 -7.84
CA LYS A 223 -16.11 -8.65 -7.84
C LYS A 223 -16.70 -9.87 -7.11
N PHE A 224 -17.81 -9.71 -6.39
CA PHE A 224 -18.32 -10.70 -5.44
C PHE A 224 -19.24 -11.72 -6.12
N ASN A 225 -18.99 -13.00 -5.85
CA ASN A 225 -19.80 -14.11 -6.36
C ASN A 225 -21.13 -14.26 -5.60
N ALA A 226 -21.94 -15.26 -5.97
CA ALA A 226 -23.26 -15.49 -5.37
C ALA A 226 -23.22 -15.80 -3.86
N THR A 227 -22.22 -16.55 -3.39
CA THR A 227 -22.04 -16.83 -1.97
C THR A 227 -21.72 -15.54 -1.21
N GLN A 228 -20.72 -14.78 -1.68
CA GLN A 228 -20.30 -13.52 -1.06
C GLN A 228 -21.42 -12.46 -1.07
N THR A 229 -22.17 -12.37 -2.17
CA THR A 229 -23.33 -11.48 -2.33
C THR A 229 -24.47 -11.88 -1.38
N LEU A 230 -24.69 -13.19 -1.15
CA LEU A 230 -25.62 -13.68 -0.14
C LEU A 230 -25.16 -13.33 1.28
N ARG A 231 -23.87 -13.50 1.62
CA ARG A 231 -23.33 -13.10 2.94
C ARG A 231 -23.47 -11.60 3.18
N ALA A 232 -23.19 -10.76 2.18
CA ALA A 232 -23.42 -9.31 2.25
C ALA A 232 -24.88 -8.96 2.54
N ARG A 233 -25.84 -9.62 1.89
CA ARG A 233 -27.28 -9.45 2.17
C ARG A 233 -27.64 -9.84 3.59
N GLN A 234 -27.13 -10.98 4.07
CA GLN A 234 -27.35 -11.44 5.45
C GLN A 234 -26.75 -10.48 6.50
N ILE A 235 -25.68 -9.76 6.18
CA ILE A 235 -25.18 -8.63 7.00
C ILE A 235 -26.21 -7.50 7.02
N ILE A 236 -26.63 -7.02 5.85
CA ILE A 236 -27.58 -5.90 5.69
C ILE A 236 -28.91 -6.19 6.42
N ASP A 237 -29.50 -7.36 6.15
CA ASP A 237 -30.75 -7.83 6.79
C ASP A 237 -30.65 -7.78 8.31
N ALA A 238 -29.54 -8.26 8.88
CA ALA A 238 -29.31 -8.27 10.32
C ALA A 238 -29.15 -6.86 10.90
N GLY A 239 -28.52 -5.94 10.16
CA GLY A 239 -28.44 -4.53 10.53
C GLY A 239 -29.80 -3.83 10.52
N GLN A 240 -30.56 -4.00 9.45
CA GLN A 240 -31.91 -3.44 9.31
C GLN A 240 -32.88 -3.96 10.38
N GLN A 241 -32.88 -5.27 10.65
CA GLN A 241 -33.69 -5.88 11.72
C GLN A 241 -33.36 -5.33 13.11
N ARG A 242 -32.12 -4.88 13.33
CA ARG A 242 -31.67 -4.23 14.58
C ARG A 242 -31.88 -2.72 14.60
N GLY A 243 -32.35 -2.11 13.50
CA GLY A 243 -32.45 -0.65 13.35
C GLY A 243 -31.09 0.06 13.34
N ALA A 244 -30.03 -0.62 12.89
CA ALA A 244 -28.71 -0.02 12.74
C ALA A 244 -28.75 1.06 11.64
N SER A 245 -27.96 2.13 11.82
CA SER A 245 -27.82 3.16 10.78
C SER A 245 -27.01 2.64 9.59
N ASP A 246 -27.22 3.22 8.41
CA ASP A 246 -26.50 2.87 7.17
C ASP A 246 -24.97 2.87 7.37
N LYS A 247 -24.47 3.81 8.19
CA LYS A 247 -23.07 3.91 8.61
C LYS A 247 -22.56 2.62 9.30
N VAL A 248 -23.36 2.02 10.17
CA VAL A 248 -23.02 0.77 10.88
C VAL A 248 -23.20 -0.45 9.98
N ILE A 249 -24.11 -0.41 9.00
CA ILE A 249 -24.26 -1.46 7.98
C ILE A 249 -23.06 -1.47 7.02
N LEU A 250 -22.62 -0.29 6.55
CA LEU A 250 -21.39 -0.13 5.77
C LEU A 250 -20.15 -0.60 6.54
N ALA A 251 -20.06 -0.31 7.84
CA ALA A 251 -18.99 -0.82 8.71
C ALA A 251 -18.96 -2.35 8.74
N ALA A 252 -20.13 -2.99 8.90
CA ALA A 252 -20.24 -4.45 8.92
C ALA A 252 -19.87 -5.08 7.57
N LEU A 253 -20.24 -4.46 6.46
CA LEU A 253 -19.82 -4.90 5.12
C LEU A 253 -18.30 -4.76 4.94
N SER A 254 -17.71 -3.62 5.34
CA SER A 254 -16.25 -3.44 5.31
C SER A 254 -15.50 -4.48 6.14
N ALA A 255 -15.96 -4.80 7.35
CA ALA A 255 -15.36 -5.85 8.17
C ALA A 255 -15.48 -7.23 7.51
N GLY A 256 -16.66 -7.61 7.03
CA GLY A 256 -16.83 -8.88 6.31
C GLY A 256 -15.94 -9.00 5.07
N ILE A 257 -15.72 -7.91 4.33
CA ILE A 257 -14.79 -7.88 3.18
C ILE A 257 -13.33 -8.05 3.63
N VAL A 258 -12.88 -7.33 4.66
CA VAL A 258 -11.48 -7.37 5.12
C VAL A 258 -11.13 -8.69 5.79
N GLU A 259 -12.00 -9.22 6.66
CA GLU A 259 -11.71 -10.39 7.48
C GLU A 259 -11.82 -11.71 6.71
N SER A 260 -12.72 -11.80 5.72
CA SER A 260 -13.03 -13.07 5.06
C SER A 260 -13.35 -13.01 3.57
N GLU A 261 -13.24 -11.83 2.94
CA GLU A 261 -13.85 -11.57 1.62
C GLU A 261 -15.34 -11.96 1.56
N LEU A 262 -16.08 -11.77 2.65
CA LEU A 262 -17.49 -12.16 2.82
C LEU A 262 -17.72 -13.68 2.70
N LEU A 263 -16.88 -14.49 3.35
CA LEU A 263 -16.99 -15.94 3.40
C LEU A 263 -17.10 -16.46 4.84
N MET A 264 -17.95 -17.45 5.08
CA MET A 264 -17.90 -18.23 6.32
C MET A 264 -16.69 -19.16 6.30
N LEU A 265 -15.56 -18.70 6.84
CA LEU A 265 -14.32 -19.48 6.86
C LEU A 265 -14.25 -20.42 8.07
N ALA A 266 -14.07 -21.71 7.83
CA ALA A 266 -13.59 -22.64 8.85
C ALA A 266 -12.05 -22.58 8.90
N SER A 267 -11.45 -22.82 10.07
CA SER A 267 -10.02 -22.61 10.32
C SER A 267 -9.27 -23.92 10.54
N GLN A 268 -8.10 -24.06 9.90
CA GLN A 268 -7.20 -25.19 10.15
C GLN A 268 -6.63 -25.18 11.58
N ALA A 269 -6.55 -24.01 12.22
CA ALA A 269 -6.17 -23.86 13.63
C ALA A 269 -7.32 -24.23 14.60
N VAL A 270 -8.56 -24.34 14.12
CA VAL A 270 -9.74 -24.78 14.90
C VAL A 270 -10.41 -25.97 14.18
N PRO A 271 -9.87 -27.20 14.26
CA PRO A 271 -10.36 -28.31 13.45
C PRO A 271 -11.85 -28.65 13.61
N GLU A 272 -12.43 -28.45 14.80
CA GLU A 272 -13.87 -28.62 15.06
C GLU A 272 -14.74 -27.71 14.17
N SER A 273 -14.24 -26.55 13.75
CA SER A 273 -14.98 -25.62 12.88
C SER A 273 -15.30 -26.22 11.50
N MET A 274 -14.50 -27.18 11.03
CA MET A 274 -14.69 -27.85 9.74
C MET A 274 -15.85 -28.87 9.75
N GLU A 275 -16.41 -29.21 10.92
CA GLU A 275 -17.58 -30.09 11.03
C GLU A 275 -18.91 -29.36 10.74
N TYR A 276 -18.88 -28.02 10.69
CA TYR A 276 -20.04 -27.16 10.44
C TYR A 276 -20.04 -26.59 9.00
N GLU A 277 -21.17 -26.03 8.58
CA GLU A 277 -21.29 -25.42 7.25
C GLU A 277 -20.34 -24.22 7.08
N HIS A 278 -19.54 -24.23 6.01
CA HIS A 278 -18.54 -23.21 5.71
C HIS A 278 -18.37 -23.05 4.20
N ASP A 279 -17.95 -21.85 3.78
CA ASP A 279 -17.78 -21.48 2.38
C ASP A 279 -16.36 -21.80 1.87
N ALA A 280 -15.35 -21.68 2.74
CA ALA A 280 -13.94 -22.01 2.45
C ALA A 280 -13.14 -22.28 3.74
N LEU A 281 -11.85 -22.62 3.58
CA LEU A 281 -10.91 -22.88 4.66
C LEU A 281 -9.86 -21.77 4.73
N THR A 282 -9.56 -21.27 5.93
CA THR A 282 -8.39 -20.42 6.19
C THR A 282 -7.22 -21.25 6.74
N PRO A 283 -5.98 -21.04 6.23
CA PRO A 283 -4.76 -21.58 6.83
C PRO A 283 -4.26 -20.75 8.04
N GLY A 284 -5.01 -19.71 8.44
CA GLY A 284 -4.59 -18.63 9.34
C GLY A 284 -4.15 -19.00 10.75
N ASP A 285 -3.64 -17.99 11.44
CA ASP A 285 -2.65 -18.04 12.52
C ASP A 285 -3.21 -17.89 13.94
N TYR A 286 -4.53 -17.80 14.10
CA TYR A 286 -5.23 -17.71 15.39
C TYR A 286 -6.48 -18.60 15.44
N ASP A 287 -7.07 -18.73 16.63
CA ASP A 287 -8.27 -19.52 16.92
C ASP A 287 -9.56 -18.86 16.42
N SER A 288 -9.52 -18.27 15.23
CA SER A 288 -10.56 -17.43 14.62
C SER A 288 -11.39 -18.18 13.58
N VAL A 289 -12.69 -17.87 13.50
CA VAL A 289 -13.62 -18.51 12.54
C VAL A 289 -14.72 -17.57 12.03
N GLY A 290 -15.28 -17.89 10.86
CA GLY A 290 -16.47 -17.27 10.28
C GLY A 290 -16.23 -15.92 9.60
N LEU A 291 -17.35 -15.23 9.32
CA LEU A 291 -17.43 -14.03 8.48
C LEU A 291 -16.56 -12.85 8.96
N PHE A 292 -16.40 -12.72 10.27
CA PHE A 292 -15.62 -11.67 10.95
C PHE A 292 -14.38 -12.23 11.67
N GLN A 293 -13.90 -13.41 11.27
CA GLN A 293 -12.73 -14.08 11.89
C GLN A 293 -12.74 -14.03 13.43
N THR A 294 -13.91 -14.27 14.02
CA THR A 294 -14.14 -14.10 15.46
C THR A 294 -13.39 -15.16 16.27
N ARG A 295 -12.60 -14.73 17.27
CA ARG A 295 -11.82 -15.63 18.14
C ARG A 295 -12.70 -16.54 18.99
N VAL A 296 -12.54 -17.85 18.82
CA VAL A 296 -13.29 -18.91 19.50
C VAL A 296 -13.11 -18.86 21.00
N SER A 297 -11.87 -18.76 21.49
CA SER A 297 -11.55 -18.73 22.93
C SER A 297 -12.20 -17.59 23.70
N LEU A 298 -12.46 -16.46 23.02
CA LEU A 298 -13.07 -15.26 23.62
C LEU A 298 -14.60 -15.26 23.50
N HIS A 299 -15.13 -15.70 22.35
CA HIS A 299 -16.51 -15.42 21.97
C HIS A 299 -17.43 -16.64 21.93
N ALA A 300 -16.91 -17.87 21.79
CA ALA A 300 -17.74 -19.08 21.76
C ALA A 300 -18.68 -19.22 22.98
N PRO A 301 -18.28 -18.89 24.22
CA PRO A 301 -19.18 -18.95 25.37
C PRO A 301 -20.41 -18.01 25.28
N LYS A 302 -20.30 -16.89 24.54
CA LYS A 302 -21.38 -15.90 24.37
C LYS A 302 -22.35 -16.27 23.25
N TYR A 303 -21.89 -16.97 22.21
CA TYR A 303 -22.65 -17.21 20.98
C TYR A 303 -23.02 -18.68 20.72
N GLY A 304 -22.85 -19.57 21.69
CA GLY A 304 -23.32 -20.96 21.61
C GLY A 304 -22.29 -21.97 21.12
N GLY A 305 -21.02 -21.79 21.50
CA GLY A 305 -19.92 -22.69 21.11
C GLY A 305 -19.36 -22.41 19.72
N ILE A 306 -18.57 -23.35 19.19
CA ILE A 306 -18.02 -23.28 17.84
C ILE A 306 -19.15 -23.46 16.81
N GLU A 307 -20.08 -24.39 17.02
CA GLU A 307 -21.33 -24.49 16.25
C GLU A 307 -22.07 -23.14 16.18
N GLY A 308 -22.09 -22.42 17.29
CA GLY A 308 -22.65 -21.07 17.38
C GLY A 308 -21.93 -20.08 16.48
N LEU A 309 -20.61 -19.96 16.60
CA LEU A 309 -19.79 -19.05 15.79
C LEU A 309 -19.75 -19.41 14.30
N MET A 310 -20.00 -20.67 13.92
CA MET A 310 -20.12 -21.11 12.53
C MET A 310 -21.50 -20.82 11.90
N LYS A 311 -22.29 -19.90 12.48
CA LYS A 311 -23.57 -19.43 11.92
C LYS A 311 -23.50 -17.94 11.61
N VAL A 312 -23.90 -17.56 10.38
CA VAL A 312 -23.93 -16.16 9.92
C VAL A 312 -24.72 -15.26 10.87
N GLU A 313 -25.84 -15.74 11.42
CA GLU A 313 -26.66 -15.03 12.42
C GLU A 313 -25.86 -14.62 13.67
N ASN A 314 -24.98 -15.48 14.18
CA ASN A 314 -24.16 -15.20 15.35
C ASN A 314 -22.93 -14.34 15.03
N GLN A 315 -22.39 -14.47 13.82
CA GLN A 315 -21.31 -13.62 13.31
C GLN A 315 -21.81 -12.17 13.16
N THR A 316 -22.95 -11.95 12.49
CA THR A 316 -23.56 -10.61 12.41
C THR A 316 -24.00 -10.11 13.79
N LYS A 317 -24.49 -10.99 14.66
CA LYS A 317 -24.76 -10.64 16.06
C LYS A 317 -23.49 -10.20 16.81
N PHE A 318 -22.34 -10.83 16.58
CA PHE A 318 -21.05 -10.40 17.15
C PHE A 318 -20.73 -8.97 16.73
N PHE A 319 -20.75 -8.68 15.42
CA PHE A 319 -20.42 -7.36 14.90
C PHE A 319 -21.35 -6.28 15.46
N TYR A 320 -22.67 -6.45 15.31
CA TYR A 320 -23.66 -5.46 15.75
C TYR A 320 -23.80 -5.36 17.27
N ASP A 321 -23.43 -6.39 18.04
CA ASP A 321 -23.29 -6.27 19.51
C ASP A 321 -22.06 -5.42 19.88
N GLY A 322 -20.96 -5.53 19.14
CA GLY A 322 -19.76 -4.69 19.32
C GLY A 322 -20.05 -3.24 18.97
N ALA A 323 -20.64 -2.98 17.79
CA ALA A 323 -20.97 -1.64 17.33
C ALA A 323 -21.92 -0.89 18.29
N ALA A 324 -22.82 -1.61 18.96
CA ALA A 324 -23.73 -1.04 19.96
C ALA A 324 -23.04 -0.55 21.27
N LEU A 325 -21.75 -0.82 21.45
CA LEU A 325 -20.93 -0.32 22.57
C LEU A 325 -20.17 0.97 22.21
N LEU A 326 -20.18 1.38 20.93
CA LEU A 326 -19.41 2.50 20.40
C LEU A 326 -20.28 3.75 20.20
N ASN A 327 -19.66 4.93 20.14
CA ASN A 327 -20.35 6.18 19.78
C ASN A 327 -20.42 6.34 18.25
N THR A 328 -21.08 5.39 17.59
CA THR A 328 -21.10 5.24 16.11
C THR A 328 -21.55 6.49 15.35
N GLU A 329 -22.43 7.31 15.95
CA GLU A 329 -22.89 8.58 15.38
C GLU A 329 -21.72 9.52 15.03
N SER A 330 -20.70 9.62 15.90
CA SER A 330 -19.53 10.50 15.73
C SER A 330 -18.33 9.86 15.04
N MET A 331 -18.47 8.63 14.52
CA MET A 331 -17.37 7.87 13.91
C MET A 331 -17.59 7.74 12.40
N GLU A 332 -16.57 7.37 11.64
CA GLU A 332 -16.73 6.95 10.24
C GLU A 332 -16.91 5.43 10.13
N PRO A 333 -17.58 4.88 9.10
CA PRO A 333 -17.86 3.45 9.00
C PRO A 333 -16.61 2.56 9.13
N GLY A 334 -15.49 2.97 8.51
CA GLY A 334 -14.23 2.22 8.60
C GLY A 334 -13.65 2.19 10.02
N LEU A 335 -13.85 3.25 10.82
CA LEU A 335 -13.43 3.29 12.23
C LEU A 335 -14.35 2.45 13.12
N ILE A 336 -15.66 2.40 12.83
CA ILE A 336 -16.59 1.52 13.52
C ILE A 336 -16.20 0.06 13.29
N ALA A 337 -15.91 -0.32 12.04
CA ALA A 337 -15.44 -1.65 11.70
C ALA A 337 -14.15 -2.01 12.45
N ALA A 338 -13.16 -1.11 12.42
CA ALA A 338 -11.89 -1.30 13.11
C ALA A 338 -12.03 -1.37 14.65
N ASP A 339 -12.93 -0.62 15.27
CA ASP A 339 -13.16 -0.70 16.73
C ASP A 339 -13.96 -1.94 17.15
N VAL A 340 -14.73 -2.55 16.25
CA VAL A 340 -15.43 -3.82 16.51
C VAL A 340 -14.50 -5.02 16.36
N GLU A 341 -13.72 -5.07 15.29
CA GLU A 341 -12.77 -6.18 15.05
C GLU A 341 -11.50 -6.06 15.92
N ASN A 342 -11.16 -4.85 16.38
CA ASN A 342 -10.01 -4.55 17.22
C ASN A 342 -8.69 -5.18 16.70
N PRO A 343 -8.27 -4.85 15.46
CA PRO A 343 -6.99 -5.29 14.91
C PRO A 343 -5.84 -4.46 15.52
N ALA A 344 -4.60 -4.76 15.12
CA ALA A 344 -3.47 -3.87 15.40
C ALA A 344 -3.70 -2.48 14.77
N GLU A 345 -3.19 -1.41 15.42
CA GLU A 345 -3.51 -0.02 15.07
C GLU A 345 -3.19 0.30 13.60
N GLU A 346 -2.05 -0.21 13.14
CA GLU A 346 -1.56 -0.11 11.76
C GLU A 346 -2.50 -0.71 10.71
N TYR A 347 -3.45 -1.58 11.08
CA TYR A 347 -4.38 -2.25 10.15
C TYR A 347 -5.79 -1.68 10.17
N ARG A 348 -6.11 -0.75 11.08
CA ARG A 348 -7.42 -0.11 11.21
C ARG A 348 -7.85 0.67 9.95
N HIS A 349 -6.91 1.04 9.08
CA HIS A 349 -7.21 1.71 7.81
C HIS A 349 -7.84 0.78 6.76
N ARG A 350 -7.63 -0.54 6.84
CA ARG A 350 -8.06 -1.51 5.81
C ARG A 350 -9.57 -1.48 5.55
N TYR A 351 -10.37 -1.30 6.61
CA TYR A 351 -11.84 -1.25 6.56
C TYR A 351 -12.37 0.01 5.84
N ALA A 352 -11.62 1.11 5.88
CA ALA A 352 -11.90 2.29 5.06
C ALA A 352 -11.46 2.08 3.61
N GLY A 353 -10.33 1.39 3.38
CA GLY A 353 -9.81 1.09 2.04
C GLY A 353 -10.73 0.21 1.15
N VAL A 354 -11.74 -0.46 1.74
CA VAL A 354 -12.76 -1.24 1.00
C VAL A 354 -14.13 -0.56 0.93
N MET A 355 -14.26 0.71 1.36
CA MET A 355 -15.56 1.39 1.49
C MET A 355 -16.35 1.44 0.18
N ASP A 356 -15.70 1.67 -0.96
CA ASP A 356 -16.33 1.67 -2.28
C ASP A 356 -16.99 0.31 -2.61
N GLN A 357 -16.36 -0.80 -2.18
CA GLN A 357 -16.89 -2.16 -2.38
C GLN A 357 -18.09 -2.42 -1.45
N ALA A 358 -18.05 -1.91 -0.23
CA ALA A 358 -19.19 -1.95 0.70
C ALA A 358 -20.37 -1.11 0.21
N ILE A 359 -20.12 0.08 -0.35
CA ILE A 359 -21.12 0.96 -0.97
C ILE A 359 -21.72 0.31 -2.22
N GLU A 360 -20.90 -0.28 -3.10
CA GLU A 360 -21.38 -0.99 -4.30
C GLU A 360 -22.33 -2.13 -3.93
N LEU A 361 -21.92 -2.98 -2.95
CA LEU A 361 -22.75 -4.05 -2.41
C LEU A 361 -24.07 -3.52 -1.83
N TYR A 362 -24.01 -2.54 -0.94
CA TYR A 362 -25.21 -2.06 -0.25
C TYR A 362 -26.19 -1.35 -1.20
N ALA A 363 -25.67 -0.54 -2.13
CA ALA A 363 -26.46 0.11 -3.17
C ALA A 363 -27.16 -0.89 -4.11
N ALA A 364 -26.45 -1.94 -4.53
CA ALA A 364 -26.99 -2.95 -5.45
C ALA A 364 -27.99 -3.90 -4.80
N LEU A 365 -27.85 -4.18 -3.50
CA LEU A 365 -28.73 -5.08 -2.75
C LEU A 365 -30.03 -4.40 -2.32
N GLU A 366 -29.97 -3.15 -1.81
CA GLU A 366 -31.16 -2.40 -1.38
C GLU A 366 -31.77 -1.50 -2.47
N ASN A 367 -31.17 -1.46 -3.67
CA ASN A 367 -31.56 -0.55 -4.75
C ASN A 367 -31.55 0.94 -4.30
N VAL A 368 -30.57 1.29 -3.46
CA VAL A 368 -30.33 2.64 -2.94
C VAL A 368 -29.23 3.32 -3.75
N SER A 369 -29.26 4.66 -3.85
CA SER A 369 -28.22 5.41 -4.56
C SER A 369 -26.86 5.28 -3.87
N ALA A 370 -25.86 4.75 -4.58
CA ALA A 370 -24.46 4.72 -4.14
C ALA A 370 -23.92 6.12 -3.77
N GLY A 371 -24.42 7.19 -4.41
CA GLY A 371 -24.06 8.57 -4.04
C GLY A 371 -24.66 9.05 -2.71
N ALA A 372 -25.81 8.51 -2.30
CA ALA A 372 -26.40 8.81 -1.00
C ALA A 372 -25.66 8.05 0.12
N LEU A 373 -25.36 6.76 -0.10
CA LEU A 373 -24.54 5.97 0.81
C LEU A 373 -23.11 6.51 0.93
N GLY A 374 -22.50 6.94 -0.19
CA GLY A 374 -21.19 7.60 -0.19
C GLY A 374 -21.14 8.91 0.59
N ALA A 375 -22.24 9.67 0.65
CA ALA A 375 -22.33 10.85 1.51
C ALA A 375 -22.45 10.49 3.01
N ILE A 376 -23.06 9.35 3.33
CA ILE A 376 -23.15 8.81 4.71
C ILE A 376 -21.82 8.18 5.16
N ALA A 377 -21.03 7.68 4.21
CA ALA A 377 -19.74 7.05 4.42
C ALA A 377 -18.54 8.01 4.60
N GLY A 378 -18.79 9.32 4.62
CA GLY A 378 -17.76 10.37 4.77
C GLY A 378 -17.37 11.11 3.48
N GLY A 379 -17.88 10.69 2.32
CA GLY A 379 -17.64 11.35 1.02
C GLY A 379 -17.00 10.41 -0.01
N ASN A 380 -17.74 10.13 -1.08
CA ASN A 380 -17.44 9.15 -2.15
C ASN A 380 -16.17 9.46 -2.99
N PRO A 381 -15.67 8.49 -3.80
CA PRO A 381 -14.36 8.58 -4.44
C PRO A 381 -14.34 9.57 -5.61
N CYS A 382 -13.12 10.03 -5.94
CA CYS A 382 -12.83 11.07 -6.94
C CYS A 382 -13.27 12.51 -6.56
N GLY A 383 -13.14 12.86 -5.27
CA GLY A 383 -12.83 14.21 -4.80
C GLY A 383 -14.00 15.19 -4.66
N PRO A 384 -13.93 16.18 -3.75
CA PRO A 384 -14.98 17.19 -3.62
C PRO A 384 -15.03 18.13 -4.82
N THR A 385 -16.22 18.29 -5.41
CA THR A 385 -16.56 19.49 -6.18
C THR A 385 -17.07 20.57 -5.22
N GLY A 386 -16.15 21.12 -4.42
CA GLY A 386 -16.35 22.35 -3.66
C GLY A 386 -15.56 23.48 -4.29
N ASP A 387 -16.11 24.69 -4.30
CA ASP A 387 -15.32 25.91 -4.54
C ASP A 387 -14.36 26.09 -3.36
N TYR A 388 -13.12 25.63 -3.48
CA TYR A 388 -12.05 25.98 -2.55
C TYR A 388 -11.65 27.44 -2.81
N ASP A 389 -11.89 28.31 -1.84
CA ASP A 389 -11.75 29.76 -1.91
C ASP A 389 -10.29 30.27 -1.83
N GLY A 390 -9.33 29.38 -2.07
CA GLY A 390 -7.91 29.70 -2.19
C GLY A 390 -7.33 30.22 -0.87
N ASP A 391 -7.44 29.40 0.19
CA ASP A 391 -6.92 29.69 1.52
C ASP A 391 -6.14 28.50 2.11
N GLY A 392 -5.63 28.66 3.32
CA GLY A 392 -4.91 27.61 4.04
C GLY A 392 -5.79 26.41 4.44
N ASN A 393 -7.08 26.62 4.70
CA ASN A 393 -8.00 25.54 5.05
C ASN A 393 -8.22 24.58 3.88
N GLY A 394 -8.25 25.10 2.64
CA GLY A 394 -8.26 24.28 1.43
C GLY A 394 -7.06 23.34 1.32
N ILE A 395 -5.86 23.78 1.71
CA ILE A 395 -4.65 22.95 1.72
C ILE A 395 -4.78 21.83 2.77
N VAL A 396 -5.25 22.16 3.97
CA VAL A 396 -5.49 21.15 5.03
C VAL A 396 -6.55 20.13 4.60
N ALA A 397 -7.66 20.58 4.01
CA ALA A 397 -8.71 19.70 3.52
C ALA A 397 -8.18 18.72 2.46
N ALA A 398 -7.49 19.22 1.43
CA ALA A 398 -6.89 18.39 0.39
C ALA A 398 -5.85 17.39 0.95
N ALA A 399 -5.06 17.79 1.95
CA ALA A 399 -4.13 16.86 2.59
C ALA A 399 -4.85 15.78 3.44
N ARG A 400 -5.99 16.11 4.07
CA ARG A 400 -6.84 15.14 4.80
C ARG A 400 -7.55 14.14 3.89
N GLU A 401 -7.89 14.53 2.66
CA GLU A 401 -8.45 13.61 1.64
C GLU A 401 -7.53 12.40 1.37
N GLN A 402 -6.24 12.48 1.69
CA GLN A 402 -5.25 11.42 1.44
C GLN A 402 -4.92 10.58 2.69
N PHE A 403 -5.65 10.74 3.81
CA PHE A 403 -5.41 9.94 5.02
C PHE A 403 -5.54 8.44 4.75
N GLY A 404 -4.62 7.64 5.30
CA GLY A 404 -4.54 6.20 5.06
C GLY A 404 -3.74 5.81 3.81
N MET A 405 -3.47 6.73 2.86
CA MET A 405 -2.66 6.41 1.68
C MET A 405 -1.22 6.04 2.08
N PRO A 406 -0.57 5.11 1.37
CA PRO A 406 0.79 4.70 1.68
C PRO A 406 1.81 5.80 1.36
N TYR A 407 2.89 5.83 2.13
CA TYR A 407 4.10 6.54 1.73
C TYR A 407 4.76 5.83 0.54
N VAL A 408 4.99 6.56 -0.55
CA VAL A 408 5.62 6.06 -1.78
C VAL A 408 6.66 7.07 -2.26
N TRP A 409 7.93 6.66 -2.34
CA TRP A 409 9.04 7.55 -2.69
C TRP A 409 8.97 8.06 -4.14
N GLY A 410 9.00 9.39 -4.31
CA GLY A 410 8.71 10.06 -5.58
C GLY A 410 7.22 10.06 -5.94
N GLY A 411 6.36 9.55 -5.06
CA GLY A 411 4.92 9.40 -5.28
C GLY A 411 4.17 10.71 -5.07
N GLY A 412 3.07 10.86 -5.80
CA GLY A 412 2.19 12.01 -5.77
C GLY A 412 2.46 13.01 -6.89
N ASP A 413 1.41 13.59 -7.46
CA ASP A 413 1.50 14.77 -8.32
C ASP A 413 0.31 15.71 -8.07
N GLN A 414 0.21 16.78 -8.87
CA GLN A 414 -0.89 17.76 -8.81
C GLN A 414 -2.32 17.19 -8.98
N ASN A 415 -2.47 15.95 -9.44
CA ASN A 415 -3.73 15.28 -9.71
C ASN A 415 -4.08 14.22 -8.65
N GLY A 416 -3.10 13.67 -7.94
CA GLY A 416 -3.34 12.63 -6.92
C GLY A 416 -2.11 11.78 -6.59
N PRO A 417 -2.32 10.64 -5.90
CA PRO A 417 -1.26 9.69 -5.59
C PRO A 417 -0.70 9.04 -6.87
N THR A 418 0.59 8.72 -6.87
CA THR A 418 1.25 8.05 -8.02
C THR A 418 2.16 6.93 -7.52
N GLY A 419 2.51 5.99 -8.40
CA GLY A 419 3.43 4.88 -8.09
C GLY A 419 4.89 5.27 -7.84
N GLY A 420 5.17 6.58 -7.79
CA GLY A 420 6.48 7.16 -7.60
C GLY A 420 7.51 6.78 -8.65
N LEU A 421 8.79 6.95 -8.30
CA LEU A 421 9.91 6.63 -9.19
C LEU A 421 10.07 5.11 -9.45
N GLY A 422 9.38 4.28 -8.66
CA GLY A 422 9.37 2.82 -8.80
C GLY A 422 8.21 2.25 -9.63
N GLY A 423 7.19 3.04 -9.97
CA GLY A 423 6.00 2.58 -10.69
C GLY A 423 5.12 1.59 -9.92
N GLY A 424 5.10 1.67 -8.59
CA GLY A 424 4.32 0.80 -7.70
C GLY A 424 2.87 1.25 -7.50
N GLU A 425 2.24 0.76 -6.43
CA GLU A 425 0.91 1.20 -6.01
C GLU A 425 0.87 2.71 -5.72
N PRO A 426 -0.25 3.42 -5.99
CA PRO A 426 -0.34 4.86 -5.79
C PRO A 426 -0.15 5.27 -4.32
N GLY A 427 0.71 6.26 -4.09
CA GLY A 427 0.86 6.92 -2.80
C GLY A 427 1.55 8.28 -2.93
N PHE A 428 2.07 8.80 -1.83
CA PHE A 428 2.78 10.09 -1.79
C PHE A 428 4.10 10.00 -1.04
N ASP A 429 5.10 10.79 -1.45
CA ASP A 429 6.16 11.22 -0.52
C ASP A 429 5.80 12.57 0.13
N CYS A 430 6.67 13.07 1.01
CA CYS A 430 6.43 14.28 1.77
C CYS A 430 6.25 15.53 0.89
N SER A 431 7.06 15.69 -0.16
CA SER A 431 6.89 16.75 -1.16
C SER A 431 5.72 16.49 -2.11
N GLY A 432 5.42 15.21 -2.39
CA GLY A 432 4.26 14.73 -3.15
C GLY A 432 2.93 15.19 -2.54
N LEU A 433 2.74 14.91 -1.25
CA LEU A 433 1.53 15.30 -0.54
C LEU A 433 1.36 16.82 -0.48
N VAL A 434 2.46 17.56 -0.28
CA VAL A 434 2.47 19.02 -0.25
C VAL A 434 2.14 19.63 -1.63
N LEU A 435 2.71 19.14 -2.74
CA LEU A 435 2.35 19.69 -4.06
C LEU A 435 0.90 19.38 -4.44
N TYR A 436 0.41 18.17 -4.11
CA TYR A 436 -0.98 17.80 -4.33
C TYR A 436 -1.93 18.72 -3.56
N ALA A 437 -1.71 18.87 -2.25
CA ALA A 437 -2.59 19.68 -1.40
C ALA A 437 -2.67 21.15 -1.87
N VAL A 438 -1.53 21.74 -2.26
CA VAL A 438 -1.47 23.12 -2.77
C VAL A 438 -2.07 23.24 -4.19
N ALA A 439 -1.82 22.27 -5.08
CA ALA A 439 -2.43 22.26 -6.41
C ALA A 439 -3.96 22.11 -6.32
N ARG A 440 -4.45 21.21 -5.47
CA ARG A 440 -5.87 20.98 -5.22
C ARG A 440 -6.55 22.24 -4.67
N ALA A 441 -6.01 22.82 -3.60
CA ALA A 441 -6.54 24.02 -2.95
C ALA A 441 -6.54 25.28 -3.84
N THR A 442 -5.64 25.36 -4.82
CA THR A 442 -5.57 26.49 -5.76
C THR A 442 -6.28 26.24 -7.10
N GLY A 443 -6.93 25.08 -7.28
CA GLY A 443 -7.54 24.69 -8.56
C GLY A 443 -6.52 24.59 -9.70
N GLY A 444 -5.29 24.15 -9.39
CA GLY A 444 -4.18 23.99 -10.32
C GLY A 444 -3.41 25.27 -10.66
N LYS A 445 -3.77 26.44 -10.09
CA LYS A 445 -3.08 27.71 -10.36
C LYS A 445 -1.66 27.75 -9.79
N LEU A 446 -1.43 27.07 -8.67
CA LEU A 446 -0.12 26.90 -8.05
C LEU A 446 0.23 25.42 -7.97
N VAL A 447 1.14 25.00 -8.83
CA VAL A 447 1.87 23.74 -8.67
C VAL A 447 3.28 24.10 -8.17
N LEU A 448 3.65 23.52 -7.03
CA LEU A 448 5.01 23.60 -6.47
C LEU A 448 5.87 22.47 -7.05
N GLY A 449 7.20 22.60 -7.01
CA GLY A 449 8.09 21.53 -7.48
C GLY A 449 7.97 20.26 -6.63
N HIS A 450 8.21 19.08 -7.20
CA HIS A 450 8.28 17.82 -6.46
C HIS A 450 9.65 17.64 -5.79
N ASN A 451 10.02 18.60 -4.93
CA ASN A 451 11.27 18.61 -4.19
C ASN A 451 11.18 19.63 -3.04
N THR A 452 11.40 19.20 -1.81
CA THR A 452 11.30 20.02 -0.58
C THR A 452 12.06 21.36 -0.65
N VAL A 453 13.31 21.35 -1.13
CA VAL A 453 14.14 22.57 -1.25
C VAL A 453 13.61 23.50 -2.34
N ALA A 454 13.08 22.97 -3.44
CA ALA A 454 12.43 23.78 -4.47
C ALA A 454 11.11 24.41 -3.97
N GLN A 455 10.32 23.67 -3.18
CA GLN A 455 9.06 24.16 -2.60
C GLN A 455 9.29 25.28 -1.58
N ALA A 456 10.24 25.10 -0.64
CA ALA A 456 10.52 26.07 0.41
C ALA A 456 11.16 27.39 -0.06
N ASN A 457 11.70 27.39 -1.29
CA ASN A 457 12.30 28.54 -1.96
C ASN A 457 11.46 29.06 -3.15
N ASP A 458 10.25 28.54 -3.36
CA ASP A 458 9.36 29.04 -4.41
C ASP A 458 8.98 30.51 -4.14
N PRO A 459 9.12 31.44 -5.11
CA PRO A 459 8.80 32.85 -4.89
C PRO A 459 7.33 33.14 -4.57
N ARG A 460 6.45 32.14 -4.69
CA ARG A 460 5.01 32.22 -4.39
C ARG A 460 4.68 31.75 -2.97
N VAL A 461 5.67 31.31 -2.18
CA VAL A 461 5.53 31.10 -0.74
C VAL A 461 6.34 32.13 0.04
N LYS A 462 5.76 32.67 1.13
CA LYS A 462 6.43 33.65 2.02
C LYS A 462 6.93 32.97 3.29
N VAL A 463 8.06 33.45 3.83
CA VAL A 463 8.52 33.07 5.17
C VAL A 463 7.51 33.55 6.22
N VAL A 464 7.27 32.71 7.22
CA VAL A 464 6.42 33.01 8.38
C VAL A 464 7.18 32.60 9.64
N ASP A 465 7.08 33.39 10.70
CA ASP A 465 7.67 33.06 12.00
C ASP A 465 6.83 31.97 12.70
N TRP A 466 7.46 31.11 13.49
CA TRP A 466 6.78 29.95 14.09
C TRP A 466 5.53 30.33 14.92
N GLU A 467 5.55 31.48 15.61
CA GLU A 467 4.40 31.96 16.40
C GLU A 467 3.22 32.47 15.55
N ASP A 468 3.47 32.86 14.29
CA ASP A 468 2.45 33.37 13.35
C ASP A 468 1.85 32.25 12.47
N ARG A 469 2.23 30.99 12.70
CA ARG A 469 1.76 29.81 11.95
C ARG A 469 0.23 29.65 11.96
N GLN A 470 -0.35 29.26 10.84
CA GLN A 470 -1.80 29.05 10.67
C GLN A 470 -2.06 27.75 9.88
N PRO A 471 -3.20 27.07 10.10
CA PRO A 471 -3.56 25.88 9.33
C PRO A 471 -3.42 26.10 7.82
N GLY A 472 -2.73 25.20 7.14
CA GLY A 472 -2.40 25.30 5.71
C GLY A 472 -1.00 25.86 5.43
N ASP A 473 -0.28 26.35 6.44
CA ASP A 473 1.14 26.64 6.30
C ASP A 473 1.94 25.36 6.06
N LEU A 474 2.97 25.48 5.23
CA LEU A 474 3.89 24.41 4.87
C LEU A 474 5.07 24.43 5.84
N LEU A 475 5.38 23.27 6.43
CA LEU A 475 6.52 23.10 7.32
C LEU A 475 7.63 22.35 6.58
N TYR A 476 8.87 22.80 6.72
CA TYR A 476 10.06 22.14 6.16
C TYR A 476 11.08 21.88 7.27
N PHE A 477 11.68 20.69 7.26
CA PHE A 477 12.54 20.22 8.34
C PHE A 477 13.99 20.09 7.89
N GLY A 478 14.92 20.61 8.69
CA GLY A 478 16.36 20.51 8.48
C GLY A 478 17.09 21.85 8.39
N PRO A 479 18.42 21.83 8.23
CA PRO A 479 19.22 23.05 8.11
C PRO A 479 18.92 23.80 6.81
N ASP A 480 19.14 25.12 6.83
CA ASP A 480 18.87 26.01 5.70
C ASP A 480 19.52 25.52 4.39
N GLY A 481 18.68 25.33 3.36
CA GLY A 481 19.10 24.85 2.04
C GLY A 481 19.24 23.32 1.90
N ALA A 482 19.05 22.55 2.97
CA ALA A 482 19.07 21.09 2.96
C ALA A 482 17.84 20.51 3.70
N GLN A 483 16.66 21.06 3.41
CA GLN A 483 15.39 20.63 3.98
C GLN A 483 15.06 19.21 3.52
N GLY A 484 15.15 18.24 4.43
CA GLY A 484 15.00 16.81 4.13
C GLY A 484 13.56 16.33 4.08
N HIS A 485 12.62 17.10 4.64
CA HIS A 485 11.21 16.70 4.77
C HIS A 485 10.26 17.88 4.68
N ALA A 486 8.99 17.62 4.32
CA ALA A 486 7.92 18.62 4.25
C ALA A 486 6.59 18.08 4.82
N SER A 487 5.75 18.96 5.37
CA SER A 487 4.41 18.64 5.86
C SER A 487 3.47 19.86 5.79
N VAL A 488 2.17 19.64 6.03
CA VAL A 488 1.16 20.71 6.13
C VAL A 488 0.77 20.88 7.60
N TYR A 489 0.90 22.08 8.16
CA TYR A 489 0.42 22.38 9.52
C TYR A 489 -1.11 22.35 9.57
N SER A 490 -1.69 21.57 10.50
CA SER A 490 -3.15 21.35 10.56
C SER A 490 -3.83 22.02 11.76
N GLY A 491 -3.08 22.71 12.61
CA GLY A 491 -3.57 23.42 13.79
C GLY A 491 -3.03 22.84 15.10
N GLU A 492 -3.80 22.98 16.18
CA GLU A 492 -3.44 22.44 17.49
C GLU A 492 -4.49 21.45 18.01
N LYS A 493 -4.02 20.39 18.67
CA LYS A 493 -4.84 19.38 19.34
C LYS A 493 -4.26 19.12 20.73
N ASP A 494 -5.09 19.23 21.76
CA ASP A 494 -4.70 19.06 23.17
C ASP A 494 -3.47 19.90 23.58
N GLY A 495 -3.36 21.12 23.02
CA GLY A 495 -2.24 22.04 23.26
C GLY A 495 -0.93 21.64 22.57
N LYS A 496 -0.96 20.72 21.59
CA LYS A 496 0.18 20.34 20.77
C LYS A 496 -0.02 20.79 19.32
N PRO A 497 1.01 21.35 18.65
CA PRO A 497 0.97 21.63 17.22
C PRO A 497 0.92 20.32 16.42
N MET A 498 0.05 20.26 15.42
CA MET A 498 -0.21 19.09 14.57
C MET A 498 0.16 19.36 13.11
N GLN A 499 0.55 18.30 12.42
CA GLN A 499 0.87 18.31 10.99
C GLN A 499 0.28 17.11 10.27
N ILE A 500 0.02 17.29 8.99
CA ILE A 500 -0.32 16.23 8.05
C ILE A 500 0.91 15.95 7.20
N GLU A 501 1.35 14.69 7.18
CA GLU A 501 2.55 14.30 6.44
C GLU A 501 2.46 12.87 5.89
N ALA A 502 3.08 12.67 4.74
CA ALA A 502 3.60 11.37 4.34
C ALA A 502 4.97 11.23 5.02
N GLN A 503 5.03 10.64 6.22
CA GLN A 503 6.24 10.68 7.04
C GLN A 503 7.37 9.79 6.51
N THR A 504 7.09 8.50 6.30
CA THR A 504 8.08 7.48 5.90
C THR A 504 7.36 6.19 5.49
N PHE A 505 8.08 5.25 4.86
CA PHE A 505 7.54 3.94 4.47
C PHE A 505 6.89 3.20 5.64
N GLY A 506 5.73 2.57 5.39
CA GLY A 506 4.96 1.85 6.40
C GLY A 506 4.18 2.73 7.39
N VAL A 507 4.38 4.05 7.38
CA VAL A 507 3.52 5.02 8.06
C VAL A 507 2.57 5.60 7.00
N PRO A 508 1.25 5.33 7.08
CA PRO A 508 0.31 5.94 6.15
C PRO A 508 0.25 7.46 6.36
N ILE A 509 -0.25 8.18 5.37
CA ILE A 509 -0.52 9.60 5.51
C ILE A 509 -1.55 9.81 6.62
N GLY A 510 -1.27 10.75 7.52
CA GLY A 510 -2.10 10.99 8.70
C GLY A 510 -1.71 12.27 9.42
N GLU A 511 -2.38 12.50 10.56
CA GLU A 511 -2.15 13.67 11.41
C GLU A 511 -1.28 13.32 12.62
N TYR A 512 -0.11 13.94 12.71
CA TYR A 512 0.93 13.64 13.71
C TYR A 512 1.37 14.92 14.44
N PRO A 513 1.90 14.84 15.67
CA PRO A 513 2.48 15.99 16.35
C PRO A 513 3.70 16.52 15.58
N VAL A 514 3.88 17.84 15.52
CA VAL A 514 5.07 18.45 14.88
C VAL A 514 6.34 18.08 15.66
N ARG A 515 7.39 17.66 14.95
CA ARG A 515 8.72 17.35 15.49
C ARG A 515 9.49 18.61 15.90
N LEU A 516 9.12 19.21 17.03
CA LEU A 516 9.77 20.43 17.58
C LEU A 516 11.23 20.22 18.04
N ASN A 517 11.72 18.98 18.04
CA ASN A 517 13.12 18.63 18.25
C ASN A 517 13.98 18.79 16.98
N GLU A 518 13.37 19.05 15.83
CA GLU A 518 14.02 19.35 14.55
C GLU A 518 13.95 20.86 14.25
N GLN A 519 14.83 21.36 13.38
CA GLN A 519 14.72 22.75 12.91
C GLN A 519 13.57 22.85 11.91
N VAL A 520 12.51 23.57 12.28
CA VAL A 520 11.29 23.75 11.47
C VAL A 520 11.26 25.13 10.81
N HIS A 521 10.99 25.16 9.52
CA HIS A 521 10.83 26.38 8.72
C HIS A 521 9.40 26.49 8.21
N VAL A 522 8.68 27.55 8.56
CA VAL A 522 7.30 27.77 8.12
C VAL A 522 7.28 28.58 6.82
N ARG A 523 6.40 28.21 5.88
CA ARG A 523 6.10 28.94 4.65
C ARG A 523 4.61 29.02 4.42
N ARG A 524 4.08 30.21 4.09
CA ARG A 524 2.68 30.40 3.71
C ARG A 524 2.54 30.58 2.21
N VAL A 525 1.60 29.87 1.60
CA VAL A 525 1.20 30.08 0.20
C VAL A 525 0.59 31.49 0.04
N VAL A 526 0.96 32.21 -1.01
CA VAL A 526 0.34 33.48 -1.38
C VAL A 526 -0.66 33.23 -2.51
N PHE A 527 -1.94 33.47 -2.25
CA PHE A 527 -3.01 33.25 -3.22
C PHE A 527 -3.28 34.52 -4.04
N ASP A 528 -3.76 34.38 -5.29
CA ASP A 528 -4.05 35.54 -6.17
C ASP A 528 -5.12 36.48 -5.59
N THR A 529 -6.03 35.94 -4.76
CA THR A 529 -7.02 36.69 -3.96
C THR A 529 -6.36 37.69 -3.01
N ASP A 530 -5.27 37.29 -2.32
CA ASP A 530 -4.46 38.18 -1.47
C ASP A 530 -3.70 39.23 -2.30
N ALA A 531 -3.24 38.85 -3.49
CA ALA A 531 -2.60 39.78 -4.43
C ALA A 531 -3.59 40.78 -5.05
N GLN A 532 -4.90 40.53 -4.94
CA GLN A 532 -5.99 41.43 -5.32
C GLN A 532 -6.36 42.34 -4.14
N SER A 533 -6.58 41.78 -2.93
CA SER A 533 -6.92 42.55 -1.72
C SER A 533 -5.83 43.53 -1.35
N ALA A 534 -4.55 43.12 -1.34
CA ALA A 534 -3.42 44.02 -1.06
C ALA A 534 -3.32 45.18 -2.07
N LYS A 535 -3.72 44.96 -3.34
CA LYS A 535 -3.77 46.03 -4.35
C LYS A 535 -4.94 46.97 -4.16
N ASP A 536 -6.12 46.46 -3.79
CA ASP A 536 -7.28 47.29 -3.52
C ASP A 536 -7.16 48.05 -2.19
N ASP A 537 -6.52 47.49 -1.15
CA ASP A 537 -6.16 48.20 0.08
C ASP A 537 -5.16 49.33 -0.21
N THR A 538 -4.07 49.04 -0.93
CA THR A 538 -3.09 50.07 -1.37
C THR A 538 -3.74 51.16 -2.22
N LYS A 539 -4.82 50.84 -2.93
CA LYS A 539 -5.58 51.78 -3.77
C LYS A 539 -6.58 52.59 -2.95
N GLN A 540 -7.28 51.97 -2.00
CA GLN A 540 -8.16 52.66 -1.05
C GLN A 540 -7.38 53.62 -0.16
N GLU A 541 -6.20 53.22 0.32
CA GLU A 541 -5.32 54.07 1.13
C GLU A 541 -4.84 55.29 0.32
N LYS A 542 -4.39 55.10 -0.93
CA LYS A 542 -4.04 56.19 -1.85
C LYS A 542 -5.21 57.06 -2.31
N GLU A 543 -6.44 56.52 -2.32
CA GLU A 543 -7.65 57.32 -2.55
C GLU A 543 -8.10 58.10 -1.30
N LYS A 544 -7.80 57.57 -0.11
CA LYS A 544 -8.04 58.24 1.19
C LYS A 544 -7.09 59.42 1.36
N GLU A 545 -5.77 59.21 1.19
CA GLU A 545 -4.77 60.29 1.15
C GLU A 545 -5.12 61.37 0.11
N LYS A 546 -5.62 60.98 -1.08
CA LYS A 546 -6.05 61.93 -2.12
C LYS A 546 -7.37 62.66 -1.83
N LYS A 547 -8.22 62.14 -0.93
CA LYS A 547 -9.43 62.82 -0.45
C LYS A 547 -9.09 63.79 0.68
N ASP A 548 -8.24 63.36 1.61
CA ASP A 548 -7.79 64.16 2.74
C ASP A 548 -6.89 65.33 2.28
N ALA A 549 -6.11 65.16 1.22
CA ALA A 549 -5.37 66.23 0.55
C ALA A 549 -6.22 67.17 -0.34
N LYS A 550 -7.57 67.05 -0.33
CA LYS A 550 -8.48 67.80 -1.22
C LYS A 550 -9.62 68.55 -0.54
N HIS A 551 -9.68 68.57 0.79
CA HIS A 551 -10.47 69.57 1.52
C HIS A 551 -9.57 70.73 1.94
N PRO A 552 -9.78 71.95 1.41
CA PRO A 552 -9.02 73.15 1.77
C PRO A 552 -9.45 73.77 3.10
#